data_AF-Q7N1Q9-F1
#
_entry.id   AF-Q7N1Q9-F1
#
_cell.length_a   1.000
_cell.length_b   1.000
_cell.length_c   1.000
_cell.angle_alpha   90.00
_cell.angle_beta   90.00
_cell.angle_gamma   90.00
#
_symmetry.space_group_name_H-M   'P 1'
#
loop_
_entity.id
_entity.type
_entity.pdbx_description
1 polymer ?
#
loop_
_entity_poly.entity_id
_entity_poly.type
_entity_poly.pdbx_seq_one_letter_code
_entity_poly.pdbx_strand_id
1 'polypeptide(L)'
;MFLSKLARFALTATSVAPVCITLAYLAFIQKNYIMLGVYITIGVISVFLCIIILKYSIHHSGRTKKNIKTATPANKEVTNYFLTYLFPLLSASGTFFDWKIAAFFYISLLAYVSFSEGYSFNPLLSFFGYKFYEAEGETGISFVLITKRDLFLVNNDRLDVIKLTAHTYIVV
;
A
#
# COMPACT_ATOMS: atom_id res chain seq x y z
N MET A 1 18.31 -3.69 -8.15
CA MET A 1 18.37 -3.86 -6.68
C MET A 1 17.98 -2.59 -5.91
N PHE A 2 18.46 -1.39 -6.30
CA PHE A 2 17.98 -0.13 -5.70
C PHE A 2 16.53 0.21 -6.06
N LEU A 3 16.13 -0.01 -7.32
CA LEU A 3 14.79 0.30 -7.78
C LEU A 3 13.70 -0.49 -7.04
N SER A 4 13.96 -1.76 -6.72
CA SER A 4 13.02 -2.59 -5.94
C SER A 4 12.90 -2.15 -4.47
N LYS A 5 13.95 -1.54 -3.90
CA LYS A 5 13.91 -0.99 -2.54
C LYS A 5 13.14 0.33 -2.50
N LEU A 6 13.36 1.21 -3.50
CA LEU A 6 12.66 2.48 -3.61
C LEU A 6 11.18 2.29 -3.99
N ALA A 7 10.89 1.36 -4.90
CA ALA A 7 9.53 0.97 -5.24
C ALA A 7 8.82 0.34 -4.03
N ARG A 8 9.50 -0.51 -3.26
CA ARG A 8 8.99 -1.02 -1.98
C ARG A 8 8.67 0.14 -1.06
N PHE A 9 9.65 0.94 -0.68
CA PHE A 9 9.51 2.06 0.26
C PHE A 9 8.38 3.01 -0.13
N ALA A 10 8.24 3.35 -1.41
CA ALA A 10 7.19 4.26 -1.82
C ALA A 10 5.81 3.60 -1.90
N LEU A 11 5.71 2.35 -2.36
CA LEU A 11 4.45 1.63 -2.31
C LEU A 11 3.99 1.41 -0.86
N THR A 12 4.91 1.21 0.07
CA THR A 12 4.60 1.08 1.49
C THR A 12 4.31 2.44 2.14
N ALA A 13 5.09 3.49 1.89
CA ALA A 13 4.86 4.82 2.45
C ALA A 13 3.55 5.45 1.95
N THR A 14 3.18 5.20 0.69
CA THR A 14 1.92 5.71 0.14
C THR A 14 0.70 4.92 0.65
N SER A 15 0.90 3.74 1.23
CA SER A 15 -0.16 3.04 1.96
C SER A 15 -0.69 3.83 3.15
N VAL A 16 0.06 4.82 3.66
CA VAL A 16 -0.33 5.65 4.82
C VAL A 16 -1.25 6.82 4.40
N ALA A 17 -1.47 7.04 3.11
CA ALA A 17 -2.29 8.15 2.60
C ALA A 17 -3.71 8.24 3.20
N PRO A 18 -4.44 7.14 3.49
CA PRO A 18 -5.75 7.23 4.16
C PRO A 18 -5.67 7.84 5.57
N VAL A 19 -4.55 7.70 6.27
CA VAL A 19 -4.34 8.33 7.59
C VAL A 19 -4.36 9.86 7.45
N CYS A 20 -3.80 10.40 6.35
CA CYS A 20 -3.86 11.83 6.07
C CYS A 20 -5.30 12.34 5.92
N ILE A 21 -6.23 11.53 5.40
CA ILE A 21 -7.65 11.88 5.30
C ILE A 21 -8.26 12.03 6.70
N THR A 22 -7.98 11.08 7.59
CA THR A 22 -8.45 11.13 8.98
C THR A 22 -7.87 12.36 9.71
N LEU A 23 -6.57 12.62 9.56
CA LEU A 23 -5.92 13.78 10.17
C LEU A 23 -6.45 15.11 9.60
N ALA A 24 -6.71 15.18 8.30
CA ALA A 24 -7.36 16.33 7.66
C ALA A 24 -8.75 16.58 8.26
N TYR A 25 -9.57 15.53 8.41
CA TYR A 25 -10.88 15.65 9.04
C TYR A 25 -10.81 16.14 10.49
N LEU A 26 -9.86 15.62 11.29
CA LEU A 26 -9.61 16.11 12.65
C LEU A 26 -9.23 17.60 12.66
N ALA A 27 -8.33 18.02 11.77
CA ALA A 27 -7.91 19.42 11.65
C ALA A 27 -9.07 20.35 11.25
N PHE A 28 -9.98 19.86 10.40
CA PHE A 28 -11.20 20.58 10.03
C PHE A 28 -12.12 20.79 11.24
N ILE A 29 -12.37 19.74 12.05
CA ILE A 29 -13.18 19.85 13.28
C ILE A 29 -12.56 20.88 14.25
N GLN A 30 -11.24 20.90 14.35
CA GLN A 30 -10.49 21.84 15.19
C GLN A 30 -10.43 23.27 14.63
N LYS A 31 -10.97 23.51 13.43
CA LYS A 31 -10.83 24.78 12.70
C LYS A 31 -9.36 25.19 12.46
N ASN A 32 -8.45 24.21 12.47
CA ASN A 32 -7.03 24.42 12.19
C ASN A 32 -6.76 24.25 10.69
N TYR A 33 -7.10 25.29 9.92
CA TYR A 33 -7.01 25.25 8.46
C TYR A 33 -5.58 25.12 7.92
N ILE A 34 -4.57 25.54 8.69
CA ILE A 34 -3.16 25.37 8.34
C ILE A 34 -2.83 23.86 8.31
N MET A 35 -3.15 23.15 9.40
CA MET A 35 -2.90 21.71 9.48
C MET A 35 -3.76 20.92 8.50
N LEU A 36 -5.00 21.35 8.25
CA LEU A 36 -5.84 20.79 7.19
C LEU A 36 -5.14 20.86 5.82
N GLY A 37 -4.62 22.03 5.46
CA GLY A 37 -3.88 22.22 4.21
C GLY A 37 -2.63 21.35 4.12
N VAL A 38 -1.88 21.23 5.22
CA VAL A 38 -0.69 20.35 5.31
C VAL A 38 -1.06 18.89 5.07
N TYR A 39 -2.07 18.37 5.78
CA TYR A 39 -2.48 16.96 5.64
C TYR A 39 -3.03 16.64 4.25
N ILE A 40 -3.82 17.54 3.66
CA ILE A 40 -4.29 17.40 2.28
C ILE A 40 -3.09 17.39 1.31
N THR A 41 -2.15 18.31 1.47
CA THR A 41 -0.97 18.42 0.59
C THR A 41 -0.12 17.15 0.66
N ILE A 42 0.16 16.64 1.85
CA ILE A 42 0.90 15.38 2.06
C ILE A 42 0.15 14.19 1.44
N GLY A 43 -1.17 14.12 1.62
CA GLY A 43 -2.00 13.08 1.02
C GLY A 43 -1.94 13.10 -0.50
N VAL A 44 -2.08 14.27 -1.13
CA VAL A 44 -2.00 14.45 -2.58
C VAL A 44 -0.62 14.06 -3.11
N ILE A 45 0.46 14.54 -2.47
CA ILE A 45 1.84 14.17 -2.84
C ILE A 45 2.01 12.64 -2.78
N SER A 46 1.49 12.00 -1.74
CA SER A 46 1.57 10.53 -1.58
C SER A 46 0.86 9.80 -2.73
N VAL A 47 -0.32 10.28 -3.15
CA VAL A 47 -1.04 9.71 -4.31
C VAL A 47 -0.22 9.86 -5.60
N PHE A 48 0.32 11.05 -5.87
CA PHE A 48 1.14 11.29 -7.05
C PHE A 48 2.39 10.41 -7.07
N LEU A 49 3.09 10.29 -5.94
CA LEU A 49 4.26 9.42 -5.81
C LEU A 49 3.91 7.96 -6.08
N CYS A 50 2.78 7.47 -5.56
CA CYS A 50 2.30 6.11 -5.81
C CYS A 50 2.13 5.84 -7.31
N ILE A 51 1.46 6.76 -8.02
CA ILE A 51 1.20 6.62 -9.46
C ILE A 51 2.50 6.64 -10.27
N ILE A 52 3.38 7.61 -9.99
CA ILE A 52 4.66 7.76 -10.71
C ILE A 52 5.49 6.50 -10.57
N ILE A 53 5.61 5.97 -9.35
CA ILE A 53 6.48 4.84 -9.07
C ILE A 53 5.89 3.55 -9.64
N LEU A 54 4.57 3.38 -9.58
CA LEU A 54 3.90 2.25 -10.22
C LEU A 54 4.14 2.27 -11.74
N LYS A 55 3.89 3.42 -12.40
CA LYS A 55 4.12 3.57 -13.84
C LYS A 55 5.58 3.37 -14.23
N TYR A 56 6.50 3.96 -13.47
CA TYR A 56 7.93 3.81 -13.70
C TYR A 56 8.36 2.35 -13.58
N SER A 57 7.88 1.64 -12.55
CA SER A 57 8.20 0.23 -12.32
C SER A 57 7.63 -0.67 -13.42
N ILE A 58 6.41 -0.39 -13.90
CA ILE A 58 5.81 -1.14 -15.02
C ILE A 58 6.58 -0.89 -16.33
N HIS A 59 7.09 0.32 -16.56
CA HIS A 59 7.78 0.66 -17.80
C HIS A 59 9.24 0.18 -17.85
N HIS A 60 9.96 0.22 -16.73
CA HIS A 60 11.40 -0.09 -16.68
C HIS A 60 11.73 -1.51 -16.22
N SER A 61 10.79 -2.24 -15.62
CA SER A 61 11.00 -3.63 -15.26
C SER A 61 10.63 -4.56 -16.41
N GLY A 62 11.51 -5.52 -16.70
CA GLY A 62 11.25 -6.55 -17.70
C GLY A 62 10.02 -7.41 -17.33
N ARG A 63 9.29 -7.83 -18.36
CA ARG A 63 8.22 -8.82 -18.21
C ARG A 63 8.83 -10.20 -18.01
N THR A 64 8.27 -10.97 -17.09
CA THR A 64 8.67 -12.34 -16.83
C THR A 64 7.43 -13.21 -16.76
N LYS A 65 7.51 -14.41 -17.32
CA LYS A 65 6.44 -15.40 -17.21
C LYS A 65 6.55 -16.13 -15.88
N LYS A 66 5.47 -16.17 -15.11
CA LYS A 66 5.44 -16.91 -13.83
C LYS A 66 4.28 -17.89 -13.83
N ASN A 67 4.60 -19.14 -13.51
CA ASN A 67 3.58 -20.15 -13.29
C ASN A 67 3.08 -20.05 -11.84
N ILE A 68 1.76 -20.07 -11.69
CA ILE A 68 1.06 -19.88 -10.42
C ILE A 68 0.28 -21.16 -10.15
N LYS A 69 0.48 -21.76 -8.98
CA LYS A 69 -0.26 -22.97 -8.59
C LYS A 69 -1.56 -22.62 -7.89
N THR A 70 -1.50 -21.65 -6.99
CA THR A 70 -2.62 -21.21 -6.18
C THR A 70 -2.61 -19.69 -6.12
N ALA A 71 -3.79 -19.09 -6.08
CA ALA A 71 -3.97 -17.66 -5.85
C ALA A 71 -5.22 -17.47 -4.99
N THR A 72 -5.05 -17.00 -3.76
CA THR A 72 -6.16 -16.74 -2.83
C THR A 72 -6.29 -15.23 -2.60
N PRO A 73 -7.51 -14.67 -2.56
CA PRO A 73 -7.69 -13.25 -2.26
C PRO A 73 -7.09 -12.87 -0.91
N ALA A 74 -6.24 -11.84 -0.87
CA ALA A 74 -5.59 -11.34 0.35
C ALA A 74 -6.51 -10.39 1.15
N ASN A 75 -7.79 -10.73 1.30
CA ASN A 75 -8.81 -9.84 1.89
C ASN A 75 -8.56 -9.51 3.37
N LYS A 76 -7.86 -10.40 4.10
CA LYS A 76 -7.55 -10.23 5.53
C LYS A 76 -6.66 -9.00 5.80
N GLU A 77 -5.84 -8.63 4.83
CA GLU A 77 -4.92 -7.49 4.94
C GLU A 77 -5.64 -6.14 5.00
N VAL A 78 -6.80 -6.02 4.34
CA VAL A 78 -7.61 -4.78 4.36
C VAL A 78 -8.20 -4.54 5.75
N THR A 79 -8.76 -5.59 6.35
CA THR A 79 -9.36 -5.54 7.69
C THR A 79 -8.30 -5.28 8.75
N ASN A 80 -7.14 -5.94 8.65
CA ASN A 80 -6.00 -5.70 9.54
C ASN A 80 -5.50 -4.26 9.41
N TYR A 81 -5.37 -3.73 8.19
CA TYR A 81 -4.99 -2.35 7.98
C TYR A 81 -5.95 -1.38 8.70
N PHE A 82 -7.26 -1.57 8.55
CA PHE A 82 -8.26 -0.72 9.20
C PHE A 82 -8.14 -0.78 10.74
N LEU A 83 -8.04 -1.98 11.31
CA LEU A 83 -7.92 -2.20 12.75
C LEU A 83 -6.61 -1.68 13.34
N THR A 84 -5.49 -1.83 12.63
CA THR A 84 -4.17 -1.45 13.14
C THR A 84 -3.91 0.04 13.00
N TYR A 85 -4.35 0.67 11.91
CA TYR A 85 -3.96 2.05 11.59
C TYR A 85 -5.08 3.08 11.76
N LEU A 86 -6.34 2.72 11.43
CA LEU A 86 -7.45 3.67 11.51
C LEU A 86 -8.17 3.59 12.86
N PHE A 87 -8.32 2.40 13.44
CA PHE A 87 -9.04 2.22 14.69
C PHE A 87 -8.44 3.00 15.87
N PRO A 88 -7.11 2.99 16.12
CA PRO A 88 -6.53 3.77 17.22
C PRO A 88 -6.72 5.28 17.06
N LEU A 89 -6.80 5.78 15.82
CA LEU A 89 -7.11 7.18 15.53
C LEU A 89 -8.56 7.54 15.87
N LEU A 90 -9.50 6.61 15.67
CA LEU A 90 -10.92 6.82 15.92
C LEU A 90 -11.29 6.69 17.41
N SER A 91 -10.62 5.78 18.14
CA SER A 91 -10.92 5.50 19.55
C SER A 91 -10.34 6.52 20.53
N ALA A 92 -9.40 7.36 20.08
CA ALA A 92 -8.68 8.26 20.97
C ALA A 92 -9.38 9.62 21.09
N SER A 93 -10.31 9.71 22.03
CA SER A 93 -10.95 10.96 22.42
C SER A 93 -9.92 11.92 23.05
N GLY A 94 -9.67 13.06 22.40
CA GLY A 94 -8.91 14.19 22.96
C GLY A 94 -7.40 14.19 22.71
N THR A 95 -6.74 13.02 22.71
CA THR A 95 -5.26 12.94 22.70
C THR A 95 -4.62 13.18 21.32
N PHE A 96 -5.28 12.78 20.23
CA PHE A 96 -4.79 13.07 18.86
C PHE A 96 -5.13 14.47 18.37
N PHE A 97 -5.78 15.30 19.19
CA PHE A 97 -5.94 16.71 18.86
C PHE A 97 -4.61 17.46 18.93
N ASP A 98 -3.62 16.93 19.65
CA ASP A 98 -2.25 17.46 19.59
C ASP A 98 -1.56 17.01 18.29
N TRP A 99 -1.23 17.99 17.45
CA TRP A 99 -0.51 17.77 16.19
C TRP A 99 0.84 17.06 16.40
N LYS A 100 1.47 17.18 17.58
CA LYS A 100 2.72 16.48 17.91
C LYS A 100 2.51 14.97 18.02
N ILE A 101 1.39 14.56 18.64
CA ILE A 101 1.04 13.14 18.79
C ILE A 101 0.65 12.55 17.44
N ALA A 102 -0.11 13.31 16.64
CA ALA A 102 -0.42 12.93 15.26
C ALA A 102 0.85 12.77 14.40
N ALA A 103 1.79 13.72 14.47
CA ALA A 103 3.06 13.66 13.75
C ALA A 103 3.93 12.48 14.22
N PHE A 104 4.04 12.27 15.53
CA PHE A 104 4.76 11.13 16.10
C PHE A 104 4.18 9.79 15.63
N PHE A 105 2.85 9.65 15.64
CA PHE A 105 2.18 8.44 15.16
C PHE A 105 2.44 8.23 13.66
N TYR A 106 2.33 9.28 12.84
CA TYR A 106 2.61 9.21 11.41
C TYR A 106 4.06 8.80 11.10
N ILE A 107 5.04 9.39 11.80
CA ILE A 107 6.46 9.04 11.67
C ILE A 107 6.72 7.60 12.12
N SER A 108 6.13 7.18 13.24
CA SER A 108 6.27 5.82 13.75
C SER A 108 5.69 4.78 12.78
N LEU A 109 4.56 5.10 12.16
CA LEU A 109 3.92 4.26 11.16
C LEU A 109 4.81 4.18 9.90
N LEU A 110 5.34 5.30 9.41
CA LEU A 110 6.31 5.31 8.31
C LEU A 110 7.57 4.49 8.65
N ALA A 111 8.12 4.63 9.85
CA ALA A 111 9.28 3.87 10.29
C ALA A 111 8.98 2.36 10.32
N TYR A 112 7.89 1.95 10.99
CA TYR A 112 7.44 0.55 11.04
C TYR A 112 7.30 -0.04 9.63
N VAL A 113 6.63 0.68 8.75
CA VAL A 113 6.39 0.29 7.37
C VAL A 113 7.68 0.24 6.53
N SER A 114 8.68 1.04 6.89
CA SER A 114 10.01 1.02 6.24
C SER A 114 10.86 -0.18 6.68
N PHE A 115 10.74 -0.60 7.94
CA PHE A 115 11.46 -1.74 8.50
C PHE A 115 10.74 -3.08 8.30
N SER A 116 9.42 -3.08 8.12
CA SER A 116 8.65 -4.31 7.88
C SER A 116 9.08 -4.96 6.56
N GLU A 117 9.55 -6.21 6.63
CA GLU A 117 9.90 -7.03 5.47
C GLU A 117 8.68 -7.54 4.70
N GLY A 118 7.49 -7.49 5.34
CA GLY A 118 6.23 -7.86 4.74
C GLY A 118 5.76 -6.88 3.67
N TYR A 119 5.09 -7.42 2.66
CA TYR A 119 4.30 -6.61 1.73
C TYR A 119 3.21 -5.87 2.53
N SER A 120 3.21 -4.54 2.51
CA SER A 120 2.09 -3.78 3.08
C SER A 120 1.04 -3.54 2.00
N PHE A 121 -0.19 -3.95 2.28
CA PHE A 121 -1.36 -3.55 1.50
C PHE A 121 -1.34 -2.03 1.26
N ASN A 122 -1.55 -1.61 0.01
CA ASN A 122 -1.64 -0.20 -0.36
C ASN A 122 -3.08 0.14 -0.75
N PRO A 123 -3.82 0.85 0.14
CA PRO A 123 -5.19 1.26 -0.11
C PRO A 123 -5.37 2.08 -1.39
N LEU A 124 -4.35 2.84 -1.81
CA LEU A 124 -4.42 3.62 -3.06
C LEU A 124 -4.42 2.69 -4.28
N LEU A 125 -3.65 1.61 -4.27
CA LEU A 125 -3.69 0.63 -5.36
C LEU A 125 -5.08 -0.01 -5.44
N SER A 126 -5.69 -0.36 -4.30
CA SER A 126 -7.08 -0.83 -4.28
C SER A 126 -8.07 0.21 -4.78
N PHE A 127 -7.87 1.48 -4.43
CA PHE A 127 -8.66 2.58 -4.96
C PHE A 127 -8.53 2.72 -6.48
N PHE A 128 -7.36 2.45 -7.05
CA PHE A 128 -7.13 2.38 -8.50
C PHE A 128 -7.58 1.07 -9.16
N GLY A 129 -8.33 0.22 -8.44
CA GLY A 129 -8.92 -1.02 -8.93
C GLY A 129 -7.98 -2.22 -8.95
N TYR A 130 -6.83 -2.14 -8.29
CA TYR A 130 -5.94 -3.30 -8.14
C TYR A 130 -6.40 -4.19 -6.99
N LYS A 131 -6.42 -5.49 -7.27
CA LYS A 131 -6.75 -6.57 -6.34
C LYS A 131 -5.47 -7.29 -5.94
N PHE A 132 -5.45 -7.79 -4.70
CA PHE A 132 -4.31 -8.47 -4.11
C PHE A 132 -4.63 -9.94 -3.88
N TYR A 133 -3.73 -10.79 -4.35
CA TYR A 133 -3.78 -12.23 -4.16
C TYR A 133 -2.48 -12.70 -3.52
N GLU A 134 -2.60 -13.59 -2.54
CA GLU A 134 -1.48 -14.40 -2.10
C GLU A 134 -1.37 -15.59 -3.05
N ALA A 135 -0.23 -15.68 -3.75
CA ALA A 135 -0.01 -16.64 -4.80
C ALA A 135 1.22 -17.50 -4.51
N GLU A 136 1.12 -18.79 -4.82
CA GLU A 136 2.22 -19.74 -4.65
C GLU A 136 2.74 -20.19 -6.02
N GLY A 137 4.05 -20.14 -6.20
CA GLY A 137 4.71 -20.57 -7.43
C GLY A 137 5.10 -22.04 -7.40
N GLU A 138 5.70 -22.52 -8.48
CA GLU A 138 6.22 -23.90 -8.55
C GLU A 138 7.26 -24.22 -7.47
N THR A 139 8.02 -23.21 -7.05
CA THR A 139 9.07 -23.31 -6.03
C THR A 139 8.55 -23.39 -4.59
N GLY A 140 7.23 -23.34 -4.38
CA GLY A 140 6.62 -23.36 -3.03
C GLY A 140 6.81 -22.07 -2.23
N ILE A 141 7.34 -21.01 -2.86
CA ILE A 141 7.53 -19.71 -2.21
C ILE A 141 6.28 -18.86 -2.47
N SER A 142 5.59 -18.47 -1.42
CA SER A 142 4.48 -17.52 -1.49
C SER A 142 4.96 -16.12 -1.87
N PHE A 143 4.20 -15.45 -2.72
CA PHE A 143 4.41 -14.07 -3.13
C PHE A 143 3.07 -13.37 -3.32
N VAL A 144 3.11 -12.04 -3.31
CA VAL A 144 1.92 -11.23 -3.55
C VAL A 144 1.81 -10.94 -5.03
N LEU A 145 0.61 -11.20 -5.56
CA LEU A 145 0.25 -10.91 -6.93
C LEU A 145 -0.78 -9.78 -6.95
N ILE A 146 -0.50 -8.76 -7.73
CA ILE A 146 -1.35 -7.58 -7.94
C ILE A 146 -1.95 -7.68 -9.34
N THR A 147 -3.27 -7.53 -9.47
CA THR A 147 -3.94 -7.61 -10.77
C THR A 147 -5.15 -6.68 -10.82
N LYS A 148 -5.49 -6.14 -11.99
CA LYS A 148 -6.76 -5.43 -12.20
C LYS A 148 -7.94 -6.34 -12.52
N ARG A 149 -7.65 -7.59 -12.92
CA ARG A 149 -8.64 -8.59 -13.32
C ARG A 149 -8.78 -9.62 -12.22
N ASP A 150 -9.99 -10.15 -12.06
CA ASP A 150 -10.21 -11.30 -11.20
C ASP A 150 -9.49 -12.53 -11.76
N LEU A 151 -8.80 -13.24 -10.87
CA LEU A 151 -8.20 -14.53 -11.17
C LEU A 151 -9.22 -15.62 -10.83
N PHE A 152 -10.04 -15.98 -11.81
CA PHE A 152 -10.96 -17.10 -11.69
C PHE A 152 -10.24 -18.37 -12.14
N LEU A 153 -9.92 -19.25 -11.19
CA LEU A 153 -9.25 -20.54 -11.36
C LEU A 153 -7.97 -20.45 -12.21
N VAL A 154 -6.82 -20.64 -11.55
CA VAL A 154 -5.55 -20.74 -12.25
C VAL A 154 -5.56 -22.03 -13.09
N ASN A 155 -6.10 -21.93 -14.30
CA ASN A 155 -5.71 -22.82 -15.38
C ASN A 155 -4.20 -22.61 -15.58
N ASN A 156 -3.48 -23.66 -15.94
CA ASN A 156 -2.03 -23.81 -16.03
C ASN A 156 -1.29 -22.82 -16.98
N ASP A 157 -1.83 -21.62 -17.19
CA ASP A 157 -1.31 -20.59 -18.06
C ASP A 157 -0.28 -19.72 -17.33
N ARG A 158 0.88 -19.58 -17.97
CA ARG A 158 1.94 -18.70 -17.51
C ARG A 158 1.49 -17.25 -17.63
N LEU A 159 1.31 -16.58 -16.50
CA LEU A 159 0.96 -15.16 -16.48
C LEU A 159 2.18 -14.30 -16.79
N ASP A 160 1.99 -13.31 -17.64
CA ASP A 160 2.97 -12.24 -17.84
C ASP A 160 2.91 -11.31 -16.62
N VAL A 161 4.00 -11.29 -15.86
CA VAL A 161 4.12 -10.50 -14.65
C VAL A 161 5.33 -9.59 -14.70
N ILE A 162 5.22 -8.46 -14.01
CA ILE A 162 6.32 -7.54 -13.77
C ILE A 162 6.68 -7.61 -12.29
N LYS A 163 7.97 -7.77 -12.00
CA LYS A 163 8.48 -7.76 -10.63
C LYS A 163 8.52 -6.32 -10.11
N LEU A 164 7.76 -6.04 -9.05
CA LEU A 164 7.77 -4.74 -8.37
C LEU A 164 8.77 -4.73 -7.21
N THR A 165 8.76 -5.78 -6.40
CA THR A 165 9.67 -5.96 -5.26
C THR A 165 10.22 -7.40 -5.24
N ALA A 166 10.94 -7.80 -4.19
CA ALA A 166 11.45 -9.18 -4.08
C ALA A 166 10.32 -10.23 -4.13
N HIS A 167 9.20 -9.96 -3.45
CA HIS A 167 8.08 -10.89 -3.27
C HIS A 167 6.74 -10.32 -3.77
N THR A 168 6.76 -9.28 -4.61
CA THR A 168 5.55 -8.67 -5.17
C THR A 168 5.65 -8.56 -6.68
N TYR A 169 4.63 -9.05 -7.35
CA TYR A 169 4.50 -9.06 -8.80
C TYR A 169 3.18 -8.42 -9.21
N ILE A 170 3.17 -7.74 -10.35
CA ILE A 170 1.95 -7.20 -10.96
C ILE A 170 1.69 -7.91 -12.28
N VAL A 171 0.46 -8.37 -12.48
CA VAL A 171 -0.01 -8.93 -13.76
C VAL A 171 -0.25 -7.76 -14.72
N VAL A 172 0.24 -7.89 -15.95
CA VAL A 172 0.10 -6.89 -17.03
C VAL A 172 -0.68 -7.45 -18.21
#